data_AF-A0A8I1TD88-F1
#
_entry.id   AF-A0A8I1TD88-F1
#
_cell.length_a   1.000
_cell.length_b   1.000
_cell.length_c   1.000
_cell.angle_alpha   90.00
_cell.angle_beta   90.00
_cell.angle_gamma   90.00
#
_symmetry.space_group_name_H-M   'P 1'
#
loop_
_entity.id
_entity.type
_entity.pdbx_description
1 polymer ?
#
loop_
_entity_poly.entity_id
_entity_poly.type
_entity_poly.pdbx_seq_one_letter_code
_entity_poly.pdbx_strand_id
1 'polypeptide(L)'
;MTEAPNKADFSVNERAGEYRVTFVVTGSIETTINADSLEEARAKASAMTEDEEFGLELDQADYVSVDYVSACRPMYRVTREGKAMQVSHLLPGDEPRQPDERGF
;
A
#
# COMPACT_ATOMS: atom_id res chain seq x y z
N MET A 1 30.94 13.63 -1.40
CA MET A 1 29.84 13.55 -0.42
C MET A 1 28.83 14.58 -0.84
N THR A 2 27.68 14.19 -1.39
CA THR A 2 26.60 15.13 -1.69
C THR A 2 25.93 15.49 -0.37
N GLU A 3 25.91 16.80 -0.05
CA GLU A 3 25.29 17.30 1.17
C GLU A 3 23.81 16.89 1.23
N ALA A 4 23.32 16.60 2.43
CA ALA A 4 21.91 16.33 2.63
C ALA A 4 21.09 17.60 2.31
N PRO A 5 19.99 17.50 1.55
CA PRO A 5 19.18 18.67 1.21
C PRO A 5 18.61 19.36 2.45
N ASN A 6 18.61 20.69 2.44
CA ASN A 6 17.98 21.49 3.47
C ASN A 6 16.45 21.48 3.28
N LYS A 7 15.72 20.88 4.22
CA LYS A 7 14.26 20.71 4.16
C LYS A 7 13.48 22.01 4.02
N ALA A 8 14.00 23.12 4.56
CA ALA A 8 13.30 24.41 4.54
C ALA A 8 13.12 24.98 3.12
N ASP A 9 13.91 24.52 2.16
CA ASP A 9 13.89 25.01 0.79
C ASP A 9 12.79 24.35 -0.06
N PHE A 10 12.14 23.29 0.46
CA PHE A 10 11.19 22.46 -0.26
C PHE A 10 9.75 22.78 0.14
N SER A 11 8.88 22.90 -0.87
CA SER A 11 7.45 22.97 -0.60
C SER A 11 6.90 21.58 -0.23
N VAL A 12 5.90 21.57 0.64
CA VAL A 12 5.36 20.35 1.23
C VAL A 12 3.88 20.22 0.92
N ASN A 13 3.47 19.03 0.49
CA ASN A 13 2.08 18.62 0.48
C ASN A 13 1.77 18.00 1.84
N GLU A 14 1.04 18.75 2.67
CA GLU A 14 0.66 18.31 4.02
C GLU A 14 -0.35 17.15 4.01
N ARG A 15 -1.03 16.91 2.88
CA ARG A 15 -2.08 15.89 2.77
C ARG A 15 -3.11 15.99 3.90
N ALA A 16 -3.46 17.22 4.27
CA ALA A 16 -4.35 17.51 5.39
C ALA A 16 -5.73 16.88 5.13
N GLY A 17 -6.23 16.11 6.10
CA GLY A 17 -7.48 15.36 5.96
C GLY A 17 -7.33 14.00 5.27
N GLU A 18 -6.12 13.61 4.87
CA GLU A 18 -5.85 12.26 4.37
C GLU A 18 -5.31 11.36 5.48
N TYR A 19 -5.88 10.16 5.58
CA TYR A 19 -5.52 9.18 6.59
C TYR A 19 -5.19 7.85 5.93
N ARG A 20 -4.15 7.19 6.42
CA ARG A 20 -3.85 5.80 6.10
C ARG A 20 -4.58 4.92 7.09
N VAL A 21 -5.32 3.94 6.58
CA VAL A 21 -6.01 2.93 7.37
C VAL A 21 -5.51 1.55 6.95
N THR A 22 -5.13 0.75 7.94
CA THR A 22 -4.80 -0.67 7.77
C THR A 22 -5.88 -1.49 8.45
N PHE A 23 -6.41 -2.47 7.72
CA PHE A 23 -7.33 -3.47 8.26
C PHE A 23 -6.59 -4.81 8.33
N VAL A 24 -6.88 -5.57 9.38
CA VAL A 24 -6.56 -7.00 9.43
C VAL A 24 -7.85 -7.75 9.15
N VAL A 25 -7.82 -8.59 8.12
CA VAL A 25 -8.95 -9.40 7.67
C VAL A 25 -8.59 -10.86 7.91
N THR A 26 -9.43 -11.58 8.63
CA THR A 26 -9.33 -13.03 8.82
C THR A 26 -10.68 -13.63 8.44
N GLY A 27 -10.66 -14.63 7.56
CA GLY A 27 -11.86 -15.33 7.12
C GLY A 27 -11.56 -16.78 6.77
N SER A 28 -12.60 -17.60 6.85
CA SER A 28 -12.57 -19.01 6.50
C SER A 28 -13.48 -19.22 5.30
N ILE A 29 -12.95 -19.78 4.21
CA ILE A 29 -13.77 -20.17 3.06
C ILE A 29 -14.08 -21.65 3.18
N GLU A 30 -15.37 -21.97 3.22
CA GLU A 30 -15.84 -23.35 3.11
C GLU A 30 -16.29 -23.60 1.67
N THR A 31 -15.75 -24.66 1.05
CA THR A 31 -16.18 -25.11 -0.28
C THR A 31 -16.20 -26.63 -0.34
N THR A 32 -17.03 -27.17 -1.23
CA THR A 32 -17.14 -28.62 -1.45
C THR A 32 -16.28 -29.02 -2.64
N ILE A 33 -15.33 -29.94 -2.42
CA ILE A 33 -14.46 -30.47 -3.47
C ILE A 33 -14.93 -31.87 -3.86
N ASN A 34 -15.18 -32.09 -5.16
CA ASN A 34 -15.39 -33.41 -5.70
C ASN A 34 -14.04 -34.12 -5.90
N ALA A 35 -13.85 -35.25 -5.24
CA ALA A 35 -12.65 -36.09 -5.32
C ALA A 35 -13.02 -37.55 -5.04
N ASP A 36 -12.27 -38.48 -5.63
CA ASP A 36 -12.49 -39.92 -5.46
C ASP A 36 -11.81 -40.45 -4.18
N SER A 37 -11.00 -39.63 -3.51
CA SER A 37 -10.36 -39.95 -2.24
C SER A 37 -10.02 -38.71 -1.39
N LEU A 38 -9.79 -38.93 -0.10
CA LEU A 38 -9.36 -37.86 0.82
C LEU A 38 -7.99 -37.27 0.45
N GLU A 39 -7.08 -38.11 -0.05
CA GLU A 39 -5.75 -37.68 -0.48
C GLU A 39 -5.83 -36.76 -1.71
N GLU A 40 -6.66 -37.13 -2.68
CA GLU A 40 -6.94 -36.30 -3.86
C GLU A 40 -7.64 -34.98 -3.47
N ALA A 41 -8.59 -35.02 -2.53
CA ALA A 41 -9.26 -33.81 -2.02
C ALA A 41 -8.26 -32.83 -1.39
N ARG A 42 -7.29 -33.33 -0.61
CA ARG A 42 -6.23 -32.51 -0.01
C ARG A 42 -5.32 -31.89 -1.07
N ALA A 43 -4.89 -32.67 -2.06
CA ALA A 43 -4.06 -32.18 -3.15
C ALA A 43 -4.77 -31.06 -3.95
N LYS A 44 -6.06 -31.25 -4.24
CA LYS A 44 -6.91 -30.23 -4.88
C LYS A 44 -7.02 -28.96 -4.02
N ALA A 45 -7.34 -29.10 -2.73
CA ALA A 45 -7.44 -27.97 -1.81
C ALA A 45 -6.13 -27.17 -1.71
N SER A 46 -4.99 -27.84 -1.60
CA SER A 46 -3.68 -27.17 -1.57
C SER A 46 -3.38 -26.41 -2.85
N ALA A 47 -3.67 -26.99 -4.02
CA ALA A 47 -3.49 -26.30 -5.30
C ALA A 47 -4.34 -25.02 -5.41
N MET A 48 -5.54 -25.02 -4.82
CA MET A 48 -6.41 -23.83 -4.79
C MET A 48 -5.81 -22.68 -3.96
N THR A 49 -4.99 -22.97 -2.94
CA THR A 49 -4.34 -21.91 -2.13
C THR A 49 -3.21 -21.18 -2.87
N GLU A 50 -2.73 -21.73 -3.99
CA GLU A 50 -1.70 -21.12 -4.83
C GLU A 50 -2.31 -20.24 -5.94
N ASP A 51 -3.63 -20.23 -6.09
CA ASP A 51 -4.35 -19.40 -7.05
C ASP A 51 -4.55 -17.98 -6.49
N GLU A 52 -4.05 -16.96 -7.19
CA GLU A 52 -4.15 -15.55 -6.79
C GLU A 52 -5.62 -15.06 -6.73
N GLU A 53 -6.54 -15.73 -7.44
CA GLU A 53 -7.98 -15.44 -7.43
C GLU A 53 -8.77 -16.19 -6.34
N PHE A 54 -8.12 -16.96 -5.45
CA PHE A 54 -8.83 -17.69 -4.38
C PHE A 54 -9.50 -16.76 -3.33
N GLY A 55 -9.35 -15.44 -3.48
CA GLY A 55 -10.49 -14.52 -3.46
C GLY A 55 -11.36 -14.55 -2.21
N LEU A 56 -10.82 -14.17 -1.06
CA LEU A 56 -11.65 -13.70 0.04
C LEU A 56 -12.30 -12.37 -0.39
N GLU A 57 -13.59 -12.41 -0.74
CA GLU A 57 -14.41 -11.20 -0.76
C GLU A 57 -14.62 -10.72 0.69
N LEU A 58 -14.66 -9.40 0.91
CA LEU A 58 -14.70 -8.82 2.26
C LEU A 58 -15.95 -9.20 3.07
N ASP A 59 -17.01 -9.63 2.41
CA ASP A 59 -18.26 -10.11 3.02
C ASP A 59 -18.16 -11.58 3.50
N GLN A 60 -17.13 -12.31 3.06
CA GLN A 60 -16.77 -13.66 3.54
C GLN A 60 -15.78 -13.64 4.71
N ALA A 61 -15.45 -12.45 5.23
CA ALA A 61 -14.57 -12.31 6.37
C ALA A 61 -15.30 -12.57 7.69
N ASP A 62 -14.84 -13.57 8.44
CA ASP A 62 -15.33 -13.87 9.80
C ASP A 62 -14.98 -12.75 10.80
N TYR A 63 -13.85 -12.09 10.57
CA TYR A 63 -13.33 -11.04 11.44
C TYR A 63 -12.60 -9.97 10.64
N VAL A 64 -13.09 -8.74 10.74
CA VAL A 64 -12.42 -7.55 10.21
C VAL A 64 -12.16 -6.61 11.37
N SER A 65 -10.89 -6.25 11.58
CA SER A 65 -10.51 -5.24 12.56
C SER A 65 -9.70 -4.13 11.95
N VAL A 66 -9.88 -2.93 12.50
CA VAL A 66 -8.97 -1.82 12.24
C VAL A 66 -7.71 -2.09 13.05
N ASP A 67 -6.59 -2.28 12.36
CA ASP A 67 -5.28 -2.44 12.97
C ASP A 67 -4.67 -1.07 13.31
N TYR A 68 -4.67 -0.16 12.32
CA TYR A 68 -4.03 1.14 12.48
C TYR A 68 -4.69 2.22 11.64
N VAL A 69 -4.90 3.39 12.24
CA VAL A 69 -5.29 4.62 11.55
C VAL A 69 -4.26 5.69 11.88
N SER A 70 -3.74 6.37 10.85
CA SER A 70 -2.83 7.50 11.04
C SER A 70 -3.01 8.57 9.99
N ALA A 71 -2.64 9.79 10.34
CA ALA A 71 -2.48 10.85 9.36
C ALA A 71 -1.41 10.44 8.32
N CYS A 72 -1.71 10.70 7.05
CA CYS A 72 -0.71 10.56 6.00
C CYS A 72 0.48 11.48 6.29
N ARG A 73 1.69 10.98 6.06
CA ARG A 73 2.89 11.80 6.22
C ARG A 73 2.93 12.89 5.15
N PRO A 74 3.41 14.09 5.49
CA PRO A 74 3.65 15.13 4.51
C PRO A 74 4.66 14.66 3.46
N MET A 75 4.50 15.14 2.23
CA MET A 75 5.35 14.80 1.09
C MET A 75 6.04 16.04 0.55
N TYR A 76 7.35 16.00 0.40
CA TYR A 76 8.12 17.05 -0.26
C TYR A 76 7.91 16.99 -1.76
N ARG A 77 7.69 18.14 -2.40
CA ARG A 77 7.67 18.27 -3.85
C ARG A 77 9.10 18.50 -4.34
N VAL A 78 9.58 17.59 -5.18
CA VAL A 78 10.96 17.60 -5.66
C VAL A 78 11.02 17.41 -7.17
N THR A 79 12.12 17.87 -7.76
CA THR A 79 12.59 17.40 -9.07
C THR A 79 13.77 16.48 -8.84
N ARG A 80 13.68 15.24 -9.33
CA ARG A 80 14.75 14.25 -9.29
C ARG A 80 14.95 13.71 -10.70
N GLU A 81 16.19 13.76 -11.20
CA GLU A 81 16.53 13.31 -12.56
C GLU A 81 15.64 13.98 -13.65
N GLY A 82 15.33 15.27 -13.47
CA GLY A 82 14.47 16.04 -14.38
C GLY A 82 12.98 15.69 -14.32
N LYS A 83 12.55 14.81 -13.41
CA LYS A 83 11.15 14.40 -13.24
C LYS A 83 10.57 14.98 -11.96
N ALA A 84 9.37 15.53 -12.08
CA ALA A 84 8.57 15.99 -10.94
C ALA A 84 8.04 14.79 -10.15
N MET A 85 8.19 14.82 -8.83
CA MET A 85 7.64 13.81 -7.95
C MET A 85 7.41 14.33 -6.53
N GLN A 86 6.64 13.57 -5.76
CA GLN A 86 6.43 13.78 -4.33
C GLN A 86 7.12 12.66 -3.55
N VAL A 87 7.92 13.01 -2.55
CA VAL A 87 8.70 12.05 -1.75
C VAL A 87 8.50 12.30 -0.26
N SER A 88 8.45 11.24 0.55
CA SER A 88 8.36 11.39 2.02
C SER A 88 9.72 11.74 2.66
N HIS A 89 10.82 11.50 1.93
CA HIS A 89 12.18 11.77 2.37
C HIS A 89 13.00 12.35 1.22
N LEU A 90 13.74 13.42 1.53
CA LEU A 90 14.69 14.04 0.61
C LEU A 90 15.96 13.19 0.52
N LEU A 91 16.46 13.01 -0.69
CA LEU A 91 17.74 12.38 -0.99
C LEU A 91 18.70 13.39 -1.60
N PRO A 92 20.01 13.18 -1.46
CA PRO A 92 20.98 14.07 -2.10
C PRO A 92 20.79 14.10 -3.63
N GLY A 93 20.71 15.31 -4.20
CA GLY A 93 20.37 15.53 -5.61
C GLY A 93 18.90 15.86 -5.87
N ASP A 94 18.05 15.85 -4.85
CA ASP A 94 16.70 16.44 -4.96
C ASP A 94 16.77 17.95 -5.06
N GLU A 95 16.02 18.51 -6.01
CA GLU A 95 15.87 19.95 -6.17
C GLU A 95 14.46 20.40 -5.75
N PRO A 96 14.31 21.56 -5.08
CA PRO A 96 13.02 22.03 -4.62
C PRO A 96 12.10 22.37 -5.79
N ARG A 97 10.83 22.02 -5.65
CA ARG A 97 9.79 22.31 -6.64
C ARG A 97 8.64 23.08 -6.00
N GLN A 98 8.07 24.01 -6.76
CA GLN A 98 6.83 24.71 -6.42
C GLN A 98 5.63 23.96 -7.00
N PRO A 99 4.47 23.96 -6.30
CA PRO A 99 3.26 23.31 -6.80
C PRO A 99 2.82 23.87 -8.16
N ASP A 100 2.46 22.99 -9.08
CA ASP A 100 1.84 23.30 -10.36
C ASP A 100 0.29 23.24 -10.30
N GLU A 101 -0.37 23.41 -11.45
CA GLU A 101 -1.83 23.41 -11.59
C GLU A 101 -2.51 22.11 -11.12
N ARG A 102 -1.76 21.01 -11.02
CA ARG A 102 -2.24 19.71 -10.54
C ARG A 102 -1.91 19.49 -9.06
N GLY A 103 -1.32 20.49 -8.40
CA GLY A 103 -0.90 20.44 -7.00
C GLY A 103 0.47 19.79 -6.76
N PHE A 104 1.26 19.55 -7.83
CA PHE A 104 2.56 18.85 -7.81
C PHE A 104 3.78 19.76 -7.82
#